data_AF-A0A821PMH9-F1
#
_entry.id   AF-A0A821PMH9-F1
#
_cell.length_a   1.000
_cell.length_b   1.000
_cell.length_c   1.000
_cell.angle_alpha   90.00
_cell.angle_beta   90.00
_cell.angle_gamma   90.00
#
_symmetry.space_group_name_H-M   'P 1'
#
loop_
_entity.id
_entity.type
_entity.pdbx_description
1 polymer ?
#
loop_
_entity_poly.entity_id
_entity_poly.type
_entity_poly.pdbx_seq_one_letter_code
_entity_poly.pdbx_strand_id
1 'polypeptide(L)'
;MQILSIVAMEKPRSTTGEDIRDEKVKVLRCIPPIKLENVIIGQYIGDKESTDSERQLGYLDDKGVSKDSTTPTYAQVVLFIKNERWDGIPFILRAGKALNEKKAEIRIQFRDVPGTMFDEELSENGTKESLSRDELVIRIQPDEAIYLKINTKRPGEMSFNIQETELDLTYNERYRGVKLPDAYERLILDVFTGSKINFVRSDELQEAWRIVDPILAEIDKKNLPIIPYKYGAVGIREAFDAAIKQGFIYSDTYVRKDERSTSINNSEQK
;
A
#
# COMPACT_ATOMS: atom_id res chain seq x y z
N MET A 1 -8.81 -4.94 4.60
CA MET A 1 -9.64 -6.05 4.08
C MET A 1 -10.53 -5.66 2.90
N GLN A 2 -11.31 -4.57 2.98
CA GLN A 2 -12.21 -4.17 1.88
C GLN A 2 -11.49 -3.97 0.53
N ILE A 3 -10.47 -3.11 0.50
CA ILE A 3 -9.66 -2.88 -0.71
C ILE A 3 -9.07 -4.19 -1.25
N LEU A 4 -8.50 -5.03 -0.38
CA LEU A 4 -7.98 -6.34 -0.75
C LEU A 4 -9.03 -7.21 -1.44
N SER A 5 -10.25 -7.28 -0.90
CA SER A 5 -11.31 -8.11 -1.48
C SER A 5 -11.72 -7.65 -2.88
N ILE A 6 -11.70 -6.34 -3.15
CA ILE A 6 -12.01 -5.79 -4.48
C ILE A 6 -10.88 -6.08 -5.47
N VAL A 7 -9.62 -5.98 -5.03
CA VAL A 7 -8.46 -6.26 -5.88
C VAL A 7 -8.37 -7.75 -6.22
N ALA A 8 -8.72 -8.62 -5.27
CA ALA A 8 -8.48 -10.04 -5.39
C ALA A 8 -9.71 -10.87 -5.84
N MET A 9 -10.92 -10.31 -5.83
CA MET A 9 -12.13 -11.03 -6.26
C MET A 9 -12.05 -11.55 -7.70
N GLU A 10 -12.73 -12.67 -7.95
CA GLU A 10 -12.96 -13.11 -9.32
C GLU A 10 -13.94 -12.17 -10.02
N LYS A 11 -14.01 -12.29 -11.34
CA LYS A 11 -15.00 -11.55 -12.13
C LYS A 11 -16.41 -11.98 -11.67
N PRO A 12 -17.25 -11.06 -11.17
CA PRO A 12 -18.59 -11.39 -10.74
C PRO A 12 -19.47 -11.75 -11.93
N ARG A 13 -20.53 -12.53 -11.69
CA ARG A 13 -21.49 -12.94 -12.71
C ARG A 13 -22.21 -11.76 -13.35
N SER A 14 -22.49 -10.72 -12.56
CA SER A 14 -23.08 -9.46 -13.00
C SER A 14 -22.58 -8.30 -12.16
N THR A 15 -23.03 -7.08 -12.49
CA THR A 15 -22.75 -5.87 -11.70
C THR A 15 -23.74 -5.67 -10.55
N THR A 16 -24.58 -6.67 -10.25
CA THR A 16 -25.50 -6.58 -9.10
C THR A 16 -24.70 -6.60 -7.79
N GLY A 17 -25.22 -5.90 -6.78
CA GLY A 17 -24.54 -5.79 -5.49
C GLY A 17 -24.30 -7.14 -4.80
N GLU A 18 -25.21 -8.10 -4.94
CA GLU A 18 -25.05 -9.43 -4.35
C GLU A 18 -23.97 -10.27 -5.06
N ASP A 19 -23.96 -10.31 -6.40
CA ASP A 19 -22.94 -11.05 -7.15
C ASP A 19 -21.51 -10.53 -6.86
N ILE A 20 -21.36 -9.21 -6.70
CA ILE A 20 -20.06 -8.61 -6.33
C ILE A 20 -19.67 -9.00 -4.92
N ARG A 21 -20.60 -8.95 -3.97
CA ARG A 21 -20.34 -9.29 -2.56
C ARG A 21 -20.03 -10.78 -2.40
N ASP A 22 -20.66 -11.64 -3.19
CA ASP A 22 -20.37 -13.08 -3.20
C ASP A 22 -18.92 -13.36 -3.57
N GLU A 23 -18.38 -12.72 -4.61
CA GLU A 23 -16.97 -12.90 -5.00
C GLU A 23 -16.00 -12.28 -3.98
N LYS A 24 -16.35 -11.16 -3.33
CA LYS A 24 -15.57 -10.62 -2.21
C LYS A 24 -15.48 -11.61 -1.05
N VAL A 25 -16.61 -12.17 -0.62
CA VAL A 25 -16.68 -13.13 0.50
C VAL A 25 -15.93 -14.42 0.14
N LYS A 26 -16.07 -14.92 -1.08
CA LYS A 26 -15.36 -16.10 -1.57
C LYS A 26 -13.84 -15.95 -1.44
N VAL A 27 -13.30 -14.77 -1.78
CA VAL A 27 -11.88 -14.50 -1.57
C VAL A 27 -11.50 -14.47 -0.10
N LEU A 28 -12.28 -13.81 0.75
CA LEU A 28 -11.99 -13.76 2.18
C LEU A 28 -11.97 -15.17 2.82
N ARG A 29 -12.85 -16.07 2.38
CA ARG A 29 -12.85 -17.48 2.80
C ARG A 29 -11.56 -18.23 2.43
N CYS A 30 -10.91 -17.84 1.33
CA CYS A 30 -9.63 -18.41 0.90
C CYS A 30 -8.43 -17.86 1.70
N ILE A 31 -8.62 -16.87 2.58
CA ILE A 31 -7.54 -16.31 3.38
C ILE A 31 -7.47 -17.07 4.72
N PRO A 32 -6.36 -17.79 5.00
CA PRO A 32 -6.15 -18.38 6.30
C PRO A 32 -5.92 -17.28 7.36
N PRO A 33 -6.13 -17.58 8.65
CA PRO A 33 -5.77 -16.65 9.71
C PRO A 33 -4.31 -16.19 9.63
N ILE A 34 -4.07 -14.95 10.03
CA ILE A 34 -2.74 -14.34 10.01
C ILE A 34 -1.81 -15.07 10.97
N LYS A 35 -0.61 -15.43 10.50
CA LYS A 35 0.45 -15.99 11.33
C LYS A 35 1.32 -14.89 11.93
N LEU A 36 1.81 -15.11 13.15
CA LEU A 36 2.68 -14.16 13.87
C LEU A 36 3.96 -13.80 13.08
N GLU A 37 4.56 -14.77 12.40
CA GLU A 37 5.77 -14.58 11.58
C GLU A 37 5.59 -13.60 10.41
N ASN A 38 4.34 -13.34 10.00
CA ASN A 38 3.99 -12.47 8.88
C ASN A 38 3.51 -11.09 9.34
N VAL A 39 3.72 -10.75 10.61
CA VAL A 39 3.21 -9.52 11.23
C VAL A 39 4.35 -8.73 11.84
N ILE A 40 4.42 -7.47 11.47
CA ILE A 40 5.34 -6.51 12.04
C ILE A 40 4.51 -5.36 12.57
N ILE A 41 4.63 -5.09 13.86
CA ILE A 41 3.95 -3.99 14.53
C ILE A 41 4.98 -3.01 15.08
N GLY A 42 4.57 -1.75 15.16
CA GLY A 42 5.40 -0.72 15.76
C GLY A 42 4.61 0.38 16.42
N GLN A 43 5.34 1.20 17.18
CA GLN A 43 4.80 2.35 17.89
C GLN A 43 5.71 3.56 17.68
N TYR A 44 5.13 4.72 17.34
CA TYR A 44 5.95 5.90 17.03
C TYR A 44 6.53 6.54 18.29
N ILE A 45 7.77 7.03 18.16
CA ILE A 45 8.48 7.84 19.14
C ILE A 45 8.70 9.25 18.58
N GLY A 46 8.77 10.23 19.47
CA GLY A 46 8.99 11.63 19.09
C GLY A 46 10.34 11.85 18.42
N ASP A 47 10.35 12.72 17.41
CA ASP A 47 11.55 13.25 16.78
C ASP A 47 12.08 14.45 17.57
N LYS A 48 13.01 14.20 18.49
CA LYS A 48 13.65 15.25 19.31
C LYS A 48 14.45 16.28 18.50
N GLU A 49 14.81 15.96 17.27
CA GLU A 49 15.57 16.84 16.38
C GLU A 49 14.65 17.72 15.52
N SER A 50 13.34 17.47 15.55
CA SER A 50 12.38 18.25 14.80
C SER A 50 12.22 19.66 15.37
N THR A 51 12.06 20.65 14.50
CA THR A 51 11.67 22.01 14.88
C THR A 51 10.18 22.13 15.23
N ASP A 52 9.38 21.13 14.86
CA ASP A 52 7.95 21.07 15.12
C ASP A 52 7.69 20.39 16.47
N SER A 53 7.10 21.13 17.40
CA SER A 53 6.81 20.66 18.76
C SER A 53 5.88 19.45 18.80
N GLU A 54 4.99 19.27 17.82
CA GLU A 54 4.12 18.10 17.78
C GLU A 54 4.90 16.84 17.38
N ARG A 55 5.83 16.97 16.44
CA ARG A 55 6.68 15.85 15.98
C ARG A 55 7.65 15.37 17.06
N GLN A 56 7.98 16.23 18.02
CA GLN A 56 8.81 15.87 19.17
C GLN A 56 8.12 14.94 20.17
N LEU A 57 6.81 14.75 20.08
CA LEU A 57 6.03 13.92 20.99
C LEU A 57 5.82 12.50 20.42
N GLY A 58 6.06 11.48 21.24
CA GLY A 58 5.76 10.09 20.92
C GLY A 58 4.32 9.69 21.28
N TYR A 59 3.93 8.46 20.93
CA TYR A 59 2.59 7.95 21.25
C TYR A 59 2.31 7.93 22.76
N LEU A 60 3.31 7.57 23.56
CA LEU A 60 3.21 7.52 25.02
C LEU A 60 3.21 8.91 25.67
N ASP A 61 3.51 9.98 24.93
CA ASP A 61 3.51 11.35 25.45
C ASP A 61 2.12 12.01 25.39
N ASP A 62 1.18 11.41 24.66
CA ASP A 62 -0.21 11.85 24.62
C ASP A 62 -0.87 11.68 26.01
N LYS A 63 -1.56 12.72 26.48
CA LYS A 63 -2.25 12.75 27.78
C LYS A 63 -3.32 11.67 27.91
N GLY A 64 -3.91 11.22 26.79
CA GLY A 64 -4.93 10.16 26.78
C GLY A 64 -4.38 8.73 26.82
N VAL A 65 -3.06 8.55 26.78
CA VAL A 65 -2.42 7.25 26.60
C VAL A 65 -1.70 6.81 27.87
N SER A 66 -1.87 5.54 28.26
CA SER A 66 -1.12 4.94 29.37
C SER A 66 0.37 4.83 29.04
N LYS A 67 1.25 5.12 30.01
CA LYS A 67 2.70 5.03 29.83
C LYS A 67 3.20 3.60 29.56
N ASP A 68 2.42 2.59 29.93
CA ASP A 68 2.72 1.16 29.68
C ASP A 68 1.97 0.62 28.44
N SER A 69 1.42 1.51 27.59
CA SER A 69 0.62 1.14 26.44
C SER A 69 1.43 0.40 25.38
N THR A 70 0.98 -0.80 25.04
CA THR A 70 1.52 -1.62 23.96
C THR A 70 0.67 -1.54 22.69
N THR A 71 -0.14 -0.49 22.54
CA THR A 71 -0.98 -0.32 21.35
C THR A 71 -0.12 -0.03 20.13
N PRO A 72 -0.23 -0.82 19.04
CA PRO A 72 0.52 -0.57 17.82
C PRO A 72 -0.06 0.63 17.06
N THR A 73 0.80 1.54 16.61
CA THR A 73 0.46 2.66 15.73
C THR A 73 0.87 2.44 14.29
N TYR A 74 1.58 1.33 14.02
CA TYR A 74 1.95 0.82 12.71
C TYR A 74 1.75 -0.69 12.69
N ALA A 75 1.26 -1.21 11.57
CA ALA A 75 1.22 -2.63 11.29
C ALA A 75 1.52 -2.89 9.81
N GLN A 76 2.37 -3.89 9.56
CA GLN A 76 2.50 -4.56 8.28
C GLN A 76 2.13 -6.02 8.43
N VAL A 77 1.27 -6.51 7.54
CA VAL A 77 0.80 -7.89 7.53
C VAL A 77 0.95 -8.46 6.13
N VAL A 78 1.51 -9.67 6.04
CA VAL A 78 1.56 -10.44 4.80
C VAL A 78 0.47 -11.51 4.82
N LEU A 79 -0.40 -11.47 3.82
CA LEU A 79 -1.49 -12.42 3.60
C LEU A 79 -1.25 -13.24 2.35
N PHE A 80 -1.82 -14.44 2.32
CA PHE A 80 -1.86 -15.29 1.13
C PHE A 80 -3.30 -15.71 0.88
N ILE A 81 -3.73 -15.70 -0.38
CA ILE A 81 -5.07 -16.11 -0.77
C ILE A 81 -4.96 -17.51 -1.37
N LYS A 82 -5.52 -18.51 -0.70
CA LYS A 82 -5.46 -19.91 -1.15
C LYS A 82 -6.53 -20.18 -2.21
N ASN A 83 -6.29 -19.72 -3.42
CA ASN A 83 -7.07 -20.06 -4.61
C ASN A 83 -6.14 -20.19 -5.83
N GLU A 84 -6.67 -20.65 -6.96
CA GLU A 84 -5.88 -20.87 -8.18
C GLU A 84 -5.22 -19.59 -8.71
N ARG A 85 -5.94 -18.46 -8.67
CA ARG A 85 -5.45 -17.17 -9.21
C ARG A 85 -4.26 -16.60 -8.42
N TRP A 86 -4.32 -16.70 -7.10
CA TRP A 86 -3.41 -16.00 -6.18
C TRP A 86 -2.47 -16.93 -5.43
N ASP A 87 -2.37 -18.20 -5.83
CA ASP A 87 -1.49 -19.16 -5.17
C ASP A 87 -0.04 -18.68 -5.20
N GLY A 88 0.58 -18.69 -4.02
CA GLY A 88 1.95 -18.19 -3.80
C GLY A 88 2.14 -16.66 -3.94
N ILE A 89 1.10 -15.87 -4.22
CA ILE A 89 1.23 -14.40 -4.34
C ILE A 89 1.03 -13.75 -2.96
N PRO A 90 2.03 -13.01 -2.45
CA PRO A 90 1.90 -12.31 -1.17
C PRO A 90 1.11 -11.00 -1.32
N PHE A 91 0.16 -10.79 -0.42
CA PHE A 91 -0.56 -9.53 -0.25
C PHE A 91 -0.01 -8.80 0.96
N ILE A 92 0.71 -7.71 0.74
CA ILE A 92 1.32 -6.91 1.80
C ILE A 92 0.38 -5.75 2.14
N LEU A 93 -0.16 -5.76 3.36
CA LEU A 93 -1.00 -4.69 3.88
C LEU A 93 -0.18 -3.88 4.87
N ARG A 94 -0.11 -2.58 4.67
CA ARG A 94 0.62 -1.66 5.52
C ARG A 94 -0.27 -0.49 5.91
N ALA A 95 -0.33 -0.21 7.20
CA ALA A 95 -1.03 0.94 7.75
C ALA A 95 -0.25 1.48 8.94
N GLY A 96 -0.17 2.80 9.06
CA GLY A 96 0.46 3.43 10.22
C GLY A 96 0.11 4.89 10.37
N LYS A 97 0.36 5.42 11.57
CA LYS A 97 0.25 6.83 11.91
C LYS A 97 1.64 7.45 12.06
N ALA A 98 1.69 8.79 12.04
CA ALA A 98 2.94 9.55 12.18
C ALA A 98 4.03 9.10 11.20
N LEU A 99 3.64 8.76 9.97
CA LEU A 99 4.56 8.47 8.87
C LEU A 99 4.91 9.75 8.11
N ASN A 100 5.84 9.65 7.17
CA ASN A 100 6.32 10.76 6.34
C ASN A 100 5.22 11.47 5.54
N GLU A 101 4.18 10.74 5.12
CA GLU A 101 3.11 11.27 4.27
C GLU A 101 1.75 10.63 4.60
N LYS A 102 0.67 11.36 4.28
CA LYS A 102 -0.68 10.81 4.24
C LYS A 102 -0.89 10.20 2.86
N LYS A 103 -1.05 8.88 2.77
CA LYS A 103 -1.31 8.20 1.49
C LYS A 103 -2.13 6.93 1.67
N ALA A 104 -3.07 6.69 0.77
CA ALA A 104 -3.76 5.42 0.58
C ALA A 104 -3.60 4.99 -0.88
N GLU A 105 -2.97 3.85 -1.11
CA GLU A 105 -2.54 3.42 -2.43
C GLU A 105 -2.61 1.89 -2.55
N ILE A 106 -2.88 1.42 -3.76
CA ILE A 106 -2.76 0.03 -4.16
C ILE A 106 -1.62 -0.05 -5.16
N ARG A 107 -0.68 -0.96 -4.92
CA ARG A 107 0.44 -1.22 -5.83
C ARG A 107 0.44 -2.68 -6.23
N ILE A 108 0.41 -2.92 -7.54
CA ILE A 108 0.53 -4.25 -8.14
C ILE A 108 1.87 -4.27 -8.88
N GLN A 109 2.84 -4.98 -8.33
CA GLN A 109 4.15 -5.17 -8.95
C GLN A 109 4.12 -6.45 -9.78
N PHE A 110 4.42 -6.33 -11.07
CA PHE A 110 4.47 -7.46 -11.99
C PHE A 110 5.77 -8.26 -11.82
N ARG A 111 5.79 -9.50 -12.32
CA ARG A 111 7.01 -10.32 -12.32
C ARG A 111 8.00 -9.80 -13.36
N ASP A 112 9.26 -10.15 -13.18
CA ASP A 112 10.30 -9.85 -14.16
C ASP A 112 9.97 -10.49 -15.51
N VAL A 113 10.32 -9.80 -16.60
CA VAL A 113 10.16 -10.33 -17.96
C VAL A 113 11.17 -11.47 -18.14
N PRO A 114 10.76 -12.69 -18.49
CA PRO A 114 11.70 -13.79 -18.67
C PRO A 114 12.54 -13.60 -19.95
N GLY A 115 13.85 -13.84 -19.86
CA GLY A 115 14.74 -13.85 -21.02
C GLY A 115 15.06 -12.46 -21.59
N THR A 116 15.20 -11.45 -20.72
CA THR A 116 15.56 -10.08 -21.10
C THR A 116 16.95 -10.03 -21.74
N MET A 117 17.01 -9.54 -22.98
CA MET A 117 18.29 -9.31 -23.69
C MET A 117 19.07 -8.11 -23.13
N PHE A 118 18.43 -7.31 -22.28
CA PHE A 118 19.00 -6.09 -21.71
C PHE A 118 19.86 -6.32 -20.46
N ASP A 119 19.91 -7.54 -19.94
CA ASP A 119 20.74 -7.92 -18.77
C ASP A 119 22.24 -7.74 -19.05
N GLU A 120 22.67 -7.84 -20.32
CA GLU A 120 24.07 -7.72 -20.73
C GLU A 120 24.48 -6.25 -20.92
N GLU A 121 23.59 -5.41 -21.48
CA GLU A 121 23.86 -3.98 -21.75
C GLU A 121 23.81 -3.10 -20.49
N LEU A 122 23.01 -3.49 -19.49
CA LEU A 122 22.92 -2.80 -18.19
C LEU A 122 24.11 -3.14 -17.26
N SER A 123 25.04 -3.98 -17.72
CA SER A 123 26.18 -4.49 -16.93
C SER A 123 27.49 -3.69 -17.08
N GLU A 124 27.47 -2.48 -17.68
CA GLU A 124 28.69 -1.67 -17.90
C GLU A 124 29.48 -1.37 -16.60
N ASN A 125 28.84 -1.48 -15.43
CA ASN A 125 29.44 -1.25 -14.11
C ASN A 125 29.68 -2.53 -13.28
N GLY A 126 29.57 -3.74 -13.87
CA GLY A 126 29.79 -5.01 -13.15
C GLY A 126 28.73 -5.35 -12.09
N THR A 127 27.65 -4.55 -12.02
CA THR A 127 26.44 -4.84 -11.25
C THR A 127 25.36 -5.25 -12.24
N LYS A 128 24.72 -6.39 -11.98
CA LYS A 128 23.64 -6.91 -12.82
C LYS A 128 22.40 -6.04 -12.58
N GLU A 129 22.33 -4.88 -13.22
CA GLU A 129 21.13 -4.05 -13.21
C GLU A 129 20.05 -4.78 -14.03
N SER A 130 19.18 -5.53 -13.35
CA SER A 130 17.98 -6.10 -13.96
C SER A 130 16.97 -4.99 -14.23
N LEU A 131 16.23 -5.09 -15.32
CA LEU A 131 15.12 -4.19 -15.61
C LEU A 131 14.18 -4.03 -14.41
N SER A 132 13.79 -2.79 -14.10
CA SER A 132 12.78 -2.50 -13.08
C SER A 132 11.49 -3.27 -13.39
N ARG A 133 10.82 -3.81 -12.37
CA ARG A 133 9.51 -4.42 -12.55
C ARG A 133 8.47 -3.36 -12.90
N ASP A 134 7.60 -3.69 -13.84
CA ASP A 134 6.43 -2.86 -14.12
C ASP A 134 5.53 -2.81 -12.86
N GLU A 135 4.88 -1.67 -12.62
CA GLU A 135 3.99 -1.50 -11.48
C GLU A 135 2.73 -0.72 -11.85
N LEU A 136 1.56 -1.30 -11.58
CA LEU A 136 0.30 -0.57 -11.61
C LEU A 136 0.04 0.05 -10.24
N VAL A 137 -0.07 1.36 -10.20
CA VAL A 137 -0.31 2.13 -8.98
C VAL A 137 -1.66 2.83 -9.07
N ILE A 138 -2.51 2.58 -8.08
CA ILE A 138 -3.82 3.22 -7.92
C ILE A 138 -3.78 4.00 -6.61
N ARG A 139 -3.63 5.32 -6.70
CA ARG A 139 -3.64 6.23 -5.56
C ARG A 139 -5.07 6.67 -5.28
N ILE A 140 -5.57 6.30 -4.10
CA ILE A 140 -6.94 6.60 -3.66
C ILE A 140 -7.00 7.99 -3.03
N GLN A 141 -5.99 8.38 -2.25
CA GLN A 141 -5.88 9.72 -1.67
C GLN A 141 -4.47 9.95 -1.09
N PRO A 142 -4.00 11.20 -1.00
CA PRO A 142 -4.50 12.39 -1.70
C PRO A 142 -4.20 12.31 -3.20
N ASP A 143 -4.74 13.25 -3.98
CA ASP A 143 -4.53 13.38 -5.42
C ASP A 143 -4.79 12.08 -6.19
N GLU A 144 -6.08 11.78 -6.38
CA GLU A 144 -6.54 10.57 -7.06
C GLU A 144 -5.84 10.40 -8.40
N ALA A 145 -5.11 9.29 -8.54
CA ALA A 145 -4.33 9.02 -9.73
C ALA A 145 -4.23 7.52 -9.99
N ILE A 146 -4.18 7.16 -11.27
CA ILE A 146 -3.85 5.81 -11.73
C ILE A 146 -2.66 5.95 -12.67
N TYR A 147 -1.59 5.24 -12.39
CA TYR A 147 -0.42 5.25 -13.26
C TYR A 147 0.24 3.89 -13.35
N LEU A 148 0.77 3.59 -14.54
CA LEU A 148 1.49 2.37 -14.82
C LEU A 148 2.95 2.72 -15.06
N LYS A 149 3.82 2.25 -14.16
CA LYS A 149 5.28 2.32 -14.31
C LYS A 149 5.71 1.23 -15.29
N ILE A 150 6.37 1.65 -16.36
CA ILE A 150 6.85 0.79 -17.44
C ILE A 150 8.27 1.17 -17.83
N ASN A 151 8.95 0.24 -18.48
CA ASN A 151 10.26 0.48 -19.06
C ASN A 151 10.13 0.99 -20.49
N THR A 152 10.85 2.07 -20.84
CA THR A 152 10.92 2.61 -22.21
C THR A 152 12.36 2.90 -22.62
N LYS A 153 12.60 2.99 -23.94
CA LYS A 153 13.90 3.48 -24.44
C LYS A 153 14.09 4.93 -24.01
N ARG A 154 15.28 5.25 -23.48
CA ARG A 154 15.64 6.62 -23.11
C ARG A 154 15.51 7.57 -24.31
N PRO A 155 14.66 8.61 -24.25
CA PRO A 155 14.51 9.55 -25.36
C PRO A 155 15.81 10.31 -25.63
N GLY A 156 16.22 10.39 -26.89
CA GLY A 156 17.37 11.20 -27.34
C GLY A 156 18.74 10.51 -27.29
N GLU A 157 18.85 9.30 -26.74
CA GLU A 157 20.10 8.52 -26.81
C GLU A 157 20.18 7.65 -28.07
N MET A 158 21.39 7.59 -28.65
CA MET A 158 21.70 6.68 -29.76
C MET A 158 21.84 5.23 -29.28
N SER A 159 22.30 5.01 -28.05
CA SER A 159 22.36 3.71 -27.38
C SER A 159 20.97 3.18 -27.00
N PHE A 160 20.87 1.86 -26.77
CA PHE A 160 19.65 1.17 -26.36
C PHE A 160 19.49 1.13 -24.84
N ASN A 161 19.70 2.28 -24.18
CA ASN A 161 19.50 2.36 -22.74
C ASN A 161 18.01 2.44 -22.40
N ILE A 162 17.60 1.63 -21.43
CA ILE A 162 16.22 1.60 -20.93
C ILE A 162 16.11 2.48 -19.69
N GLN A 163 14.98 3.17 -19.56
CA GLN A 163 14.64 3.98 -18.40
C GLN A 163 13.20 3.69 -17.97
N GLU A 164 12.96 3.71 -16.67
CA GLU A 164 11.61 3.63 -16.10
C GLU A 164 10.85 4.96 -16.33
N THR A 165 9.62 4.85 -16.84
CA THR A 165 8.69 5.96 -17.11
C THR A 165 7.27 5.57 -16.68
N GLU A 166 6.35 6.52 -16.68
CA GLU A 166 4.94 6.28 -16.36
C GLU A 166 3.97 6.60 -17.52
N LEU A 167 2.87 5.84 -17.57
CA LEU A 167 1.61 6.25 -18.19
C LEU A 167 0.69 6.73 -17.08
N ASP A 168 0.41 8.04 -17.01
CA ASP A 168 -0.29 8.66 -15.88
C ASP A 168 -1.70 9.16 -16.25
N LEU A 169 -2.65 8.91 -15.35
CA LEU A 169 -3.97 9.50 -15.29
C LEU A 169 -4.19 10.13 -13.91
N THR A 170 -3.82 11.40 -13.77
CA THR A 170 -4.12 12.20 -12.58
C THR A 170 -5.48 12.90 -12.72
N TYR A 171 -6.40 12.66 -11.78
CA TYR A 171 -7.80 13.09 -11.90
C TYR A 171 -7.93 14.61 -11.88
N ASN A 172 -7.19 15.28 -11.00
CA ASN A 172 -7.18 16.74 -10.89
C ASN A 172 -6.74 17.42 -12.20
N GLU A 173 -5.85 16.79 -12.97
CA GLU A 173 -5.40 17.33 -14.26
C GLU A 173 -6.34 16.99 -15.40
N ARG A 174 -6.85 15.74 -15.44
CA ARG A 174 -7.66 15.22 -16.54
C ARG A 174 -9.12 15.65 -16.49
N TYR A 175 -9.67 15.82 -15.29
CA TYR A 175 -11.08 16.12 -15.02
C TYR A 175 -11.23 17.46 -14.28
N ARG A 176 -10.48 18.48 -14.73
CA ARG A 176 -10.53 19.85 -14.15
C ARG A 176 -11.98 20.36 -14.05
N GLY A 177 -12.36 20.82 -12.86
CA GLY A 177 -13.69 21.36 -12.59
C GLY A 177 -14.75 20.32 -12.23
N VAL A 178 -14.44 19.02 -12.26
CA VAL A 178 -15.32 17.98 -11.75
C VAL A 178 -15.14 17.85 -10.24
N LYS A 179 -16.21 18.08 -9.46
CA LYS A 179 -16.19 17.80 -8.02
C LYS A 179 -16.37 16.30 -7.81
N LEU A 180 -15.37 15.64 -7.22
CA LEU A 180 -15.53 14.29 -6.70
C LEU A 180 -16.41 14.36 -5.43
N PRO A 181 -17.50 13.58 -5.36
CA PRO A 181 -18.34 13.55 -4.17
C PRO A 181 -17.57 12.95 -3.00
N ASP A 182 -17.80 13.47 -1.80
CA ASP A 182 -17.28 12.85 -0.58
C ASP A 182 -17.83 11.42 -0.40
N ALA A 183 -17.07 10.59 0.32
CA ALA A 183 -17.47 9.21 0.59
C ALA A 183 -18.87 9.12 1.23
N TYR A 184 -19.21 10.02 2.16
CA TYR A 184 -20.54 10.02 2.79
C TYR A 184 -21.63 10.52 1.86
N GLU A 185 -21.37 11.51 0.99
CA GLU A 185 -22.33 11.95 -0.04
C GLU A 185 -22.74 10.76 -0.92
N ARG A 186 -21.77 9.94 -1.33
CA ARG A 186 -22.02 8.75 -2.13
C ARG A 186 -22.77 7.65 -1.37
N LEU A 187 -22.31 7.31 -0.16
CA LEU A 187 -22.90 6.22 0.63
C LEU A 187 -24.36 6.53 1.02
N ILE A 188 -24.66 7.78 1.39
CA ILE A 188 -26.04 8.18 1.72
C ILE A 188 -26.94 8.06 0.49
N LEU A 189 -26.47 8.49 -0.70
CA LEU A 189 -27.20 8.31 -1.95
C LEU A 189 -27.44 6.83 -2.28
N ASP A 190 -26.45 5.97 -2.03
CA ASP A 190 -26.58 4.54 -2.23
C ASP A 190 -27.69 3.93 -1.32
N VAL A 191 -27.87 4.43 -0.09
CA VAL A 191 -29.00 4.04 0.78
C VAL A 191 -30.35 4.41 0.15
N PHE A 192 -30.51 5.64 -0.35
CA PHE A 192 -31.75 6.10 -0.97
C PHE A 192 -32.09 5.37 -2.26
N THR A 193 -31.07 4.96 -3.02
CA THR A 193 -31.24 4.19 -4.26
C THR A 193 -31.37 2.69 -4.02
N GLY A 194 -31.23 2.23 -2.77
CA GLY A 194 -31.27 0.80 -2.41
C GLY A 194 -30.04 0.00 -2.86
N SER A 195 -28.96 0.68 -3.26
CA SER A 195 -27.71 0.06 -3.69
C SER A 195 -26.90 -0.43 -2.49
N LYS A 196 -26.65 -1.75 -2.42
CA LYS A 196 -25.90 -2.38 -1.32
C LYS A 196 -24.44 -2.70 -1.65
N ILE A 197 -23.98 -2.32 -2.85
CA ILE A 197 -22.67 -2.71 -3.40
C ILE A 197 -21.49 -2.22 -2.53
N ASN A 198 -21.60 -1.02 -1.97
CA ASN A 198 -20.56 -0.38 -1.18
C ASN A 198 -20.67 -0.66 0.33
N PHE A 199 -21.62 -1.51 0.74
CA PHE A 199 -21.87 -1.84 2.14
C PHE A 199 -21.37 -3.23 2.50
N VAL A 200 -20.72 -3.34 3.65
CA VAL A 200 -20.21 -4.60 4.19
C VAL A 200 -21.38 -5.53 4.51
N ARG A 201 -21.31 -6.80 4.05
CA ARG A 201 -22.30 -7.84 4.37
C ARG A 201 -21.92 -8.55 5.66
N SER A 202 -22.90 -9.15 6.35
CA SER A 202 -22.65 -9.81 7.65
C SER A 202 -21.65 -10.97 7.56
N ASP A 203 -21.72 -11.77 6.50
CA ASP A 203 -20.76 -12.85 6.21
C ASP A 203 -19.38 -12.29 5.82
N GLU A 204 -19.33 -11.18 5.08
CA GLU A 204 -18.09 -10.47 4.78
C GLU A 204 -17.37 -9.98 6.05
N LEU A 205 -18.15 -9.43 6.99
CA LEU A 205 -17.64 -8.98 8.28
C LEU A 205 -17.14 -10.17 9.12
N GLN A 206 -17.87 -11.28 9.13
CA GLN A 206 -17.49 -12.49 9.86
C GLN A 206 -16.15 -13.06 9.35
N GLU A 207 -15.95 -13.13 8.03
CA GLU A 207 -14.70 -13.61 7.44
C GLU A 207 -13.54 -12.65 7.72
N ALA A 208 -13.77 -11.34 7.68
CA ALA A 208 -12.75 -10.35 8.04
C ALA A 208 -12.28 -10.52 9.49
N TRP A 209 -13.21 -10.74 10.43
CA TRP A 209 -12.88 -11.02 11.83
C TRP A 209 -12.17 -12.37 12.00
N ARG A 210 -12.62 -13.44 11.33
CA ARG A 210 -11.94 -14.75 11.34
C ARG A 210 -10.45 -14.65 10.97
N ILE A 211 -10.10 -13.77 10.05
CA ILE A 211 -8.72 -13.57 9.59
C ILE A 211 -7.87 -12.81 10.62
N VAL A 212 -8.45 -11.80 11.28
CA VAL A 212 -7.74 -10.81 12.10
C VAL A 212 -7.81 -11.10 13.61
N ASP A 213 -8.88 -11.72 14.11
CA ASP A 213 -9.07 -12.01 15.54
C ASP A 213 -7.88 -12.75 16.17
N PRO A 214 -7.32 -13.80 15.55
CA PRO A 214 -6.21 -14.52 16.17
C PRO A 214 -4.97 -13.66 16.39
N ILE A 215 -4.67 -12.74 15.47
CA ILE A 215 -3.50 -11.86 15.64
C ILE A 215 -3.76 -10.78 16.69
N LEU A 216 -4.97 -10.25 16.78
CA LEU A 216 -5.34 -9.29 17.83
C LEU A 216 -5.19 -9.91 19.23
N ALA A 217 -5.66 -11.14 19.41
CA ALA A 217 -5.51 -11.86 20.66
C ALA A 217 -4.04 -12.08 21.06
N GLU A 218 -3.14 -12.29 20.09
CA GLU A 218 -1.71 -12.44 20.36
C GLU A 218 -1.01 -11.10 20.63
N ILE A 219 -1.47 -10.00 20.02
CA ILE A 219 -1.03 -8.64 20.33
C ILE A 219 -1.39 -8.28 21.78
N ASP A 220 -2.63 -8.59 22.20
CA ASP A 220 -3.10 -8.32 23.56
C ASP A 220 -2.32 -9.10 24.63
N LYS A 221 -1.88 -10.33 24.28
CA LYS A 221 -0.98 -11.14 25.12
C LYS A 221 0.47 -10.65 25.15
N LYS A 222 0.81 -9.62 24.37
CA LYS A 222 2.18 -9.08 24.22
C LYS A 222 3.19 -10.10 23.68
N ASN A 223 2.73 -11.02 22.83
CA ASN A 223 3.60 -12.03 22.21
C ASN A 223 4.38 -11.50 21.00
N LEU A 224 4.13 -10.27 20.57
CA LEU A 224 4.83 -9.61 19.47
C LEU A 224 5.67 -8.44 19.99
N PRO A 225 6.95 -8.34 19.58
CA PRO A 225 7.76 -7.17 19.89
C PRO A 225 7.22 -5.95 19.14
N ILE A 226 7.09 -4.83 19.86
CA ILE A 226 6.69 -3.55 19.28
C ILE A 226 7.95 -2.80 18.88
N ILE A 227 8.11 -2.57 17.58
CA ILE A 227 9.29 -1.91 17.05
C ILE A 227 9.09 -0.38 17.11
N PRO A 228 9.95 0.38 17.81
CA PRO A 228 9.85 1.82 17.84
C PRO A 228 10.23 2.41 16.48
N TYR A 229 9.50 3.43 16.03
CA TYR A 229 9.86 4.17 14.82
C TYR A 229 9.71 5.68 15.02
N LYS A 230 10.58 6.45 14.37
CA LYS A 230 10.62 7.91 14.52
C LYS A 230 9.38 8.55 13.88
N TYR A 231 8.81 9.59 14.50
CA TYR A 231 7.76 10.39 13.88
C TYR A 231 8.24 10.91 12.53
N GLY A 232 7.43 10.74 11.48
CA GLY A 232 7.77 11.13 10.11
C GLY A 232 8.68 10.13 9.39
N ALA A 233 8.97 8.97 9.98
CA ALA A 233 9.64 7.90 9.28
C ALA A 233 8.80 7.40 8.09
N VAL A 234 9.46 6.96 7.03
CA VAL A 234 8.77 6.34 5.89
C VAL A 234 8.08 5.06 6.35
N GLY A 235 8.74 4.29 7.22
CA GLY A 235 8.20 3.11 7.91
C GLY A 235 9.26 2.43 8.77
N ILE A 236 9.05 1.15 9.05
CA ILE A 236 9.93 0.33 9.88
C ILE A 236 10.85 -0.49 8.98
N ARG A 237 12.16 -0.51 9.28
CA ARG A 237 13.16 -1.20 8.46
C ARG A 237 12.85 -2.69 8.30
N GLU A 238 12.50 -3.35 9.38
CA GLU A 238 12.11 -4.75 9.42
C GLU A 238 10.89 -5.02 8.53
N ALA A 239 9.99 -4.05 8.39
CA ALA A 239 8.84 -4.16 7.50
C ALA A 239 9.27 -4.11 6.02
N PHE A 240 10.22 -3.25 5.65
CA PHE A 240 10.82 -3.24 4.32
C PHE A 240 11.56 -4.56 4.04
N ASP A 241 12.37 -5.02 4.97
CA ASP A 241 13.12 -6.29 4.83
C ASP A 241 12.17 -7.49 4.67
N ALA A 242 11.07 -7.52 5.42
CA ALA A 242 10.04 -8.55 5.29
C ALA A 242 9.33 -8.47 3.93
N ALA A 243 9.06 -7.27 3.40
CA ALA A 243 8.47 -7.12 2.08
C ALA A 243 9.42 -7.63 0.98
N ILE A 244 10.72 -7.31 1.08
CA ILE A 244 11.77 -7.81 0.17
C ILE A 244 11.87 -9.32 0.23
N LYS A 245 11.83 -9.92 1.43
CA LYS A 245 11.84 -11.37 1.62
C LYS A 245 10.64 -12.06 0.94
N GLN A 246 9.50 -11.38 0.85
CA GLN A 246 8.32 -11.86 0.12
C GLN A 246 8.39 -11.57 -1.39
N GLY A 247 9.47 -10.95 -1.87
CA GLY A 247 9.71 -10.71 -3.29
C GLY A 247 9.24 -9.35 -3.80
N PHE A 248 8.86 -8.41 -2.92
CA PHE A 248 8.62 -7.03 -3.31
C PHE A 248 9.96 -6.29 -3.50
N ILE A 249 10.21 -5.77 -4.70
CA ILE A 249 11.45 -5.07 -5.03
C ILE A 249 11.22 -3.56 -4.95
N TYR A 250 11.99 -2.85 -4.13
CA TYR A 250 12.01 -1.39 -4.12
C TYR A 250 12.97 -0.90 -5.21
N SER A 251 12.46 -0.07 -6.13
CA SER A 251 13.27 0.62 -7.14
C SER A 251 13.45 2.08 -6.73
N ASP A 252 14.70 2.51 -6.55
CA ASP A 252 15.08 3.90 -6.25
C ASP A 252 15.33 4.72 -7.53
N THR A 253 15.24 4.10 -8.72
CA THR A 253 15.55 4.76 -10.00
C THR A 253 14.38 5.60 -10.54
N TYR A 254 13.17 5.39 -10.01
CA TYR A 254 11.97 6.10 -10.43
C TYR A 254 11.75 7.39 -9.65
N VAL A 255 11.64 8.51 -10.36
CA VAL A 255 11.23 9.81 -9.81
C VAL A 255 10.08 10.36 -10.62
N ARG A 256 8.88 10.41 -10.03
CA ARG A 256 7.69 10.98 -10.68
C ARG A 256 7.87 12.48 -10.91
N LYS A 257 7.44 12.98 -12.08
CA LYS A 257 7.57 14.41 -12.43
C LYS A 257 6.94 15.37 -11.41
N ASP A 258 5.78 15.03 -10.84
CA ASP A 258 5.08 15.89 -9.88
C ASP A 258 5.77 15.97 -8.50
N GLU A 259 6.58 14.97 -8.15
CA GLU A 259 7.36 14.98 -6.91
C GLU A 259 8.60 15.88 -7.02
N ARG A 260 9.07 16.20 -8.24
CA ARG A 260 10.15 17.18 -8.48
C ARG A 260 9.72 18.61 -8.22
N SER A 261 8.50 18.99 -8.57
CA SER A 261 8.00 20.36 -8.31
C SER A 261 7.82 20.63 -6.82
N THR A 262 7.48 19.61 -6.02
CA THR A 262 7.42 19.75 -4.55
C THR A 262 8.80 19.78 -3.90
N SER A 263 9.77 19.01 -4.42
CA SER A 263 11.13 18.96 -3.86
C SER A 263 11.99 20.16 -4.25
N ILE A 264 11.83 20.73 -5.45
CA ILE A 264 12.50 21.98 -5.85
C ILE A 264 12.06 23.16 -4.97
N ASN A 265 10.75 23.28 -4.71
CA ASN A 265 10.20 24.33 -3.84
C ASN A 265 10.69 24.20 -2.38
N ASN A 266 10.97 22.99 -1.90
CA ASN A 266 11.53 22.77 -0.56
C ASN A 266 13.06 22.94 -0.51
N SER A 267 13.78 22.83 -1.64
CA SER A 267 15.22 23.10 -1.71
C SER A 267 15.57 24.58 -1.87
N GLU A 268 14.64 25.41 -2.32
CA GLU A 268 14.81 26.88 -2.40
C GLU A 268 14.49 27.60 -1.06
N GLN A 269 14.09 26.88 -0.01
CA GLN A 269 13.83 27.42 1.34
C GLN A 269 14.84 26.95 2.41
N LYS A 270 16.05 26.54 2.02
CA LYS A 270 17.17 26.32 2.95
C LYS A 270 18.25 27.38 2.82
#